data_AF-A0A6N7UR35-F1
#
_entry.id   AF-A0A6N7UR35-F1
#
_cell.length_a   1.000
_cell.length_b   1.000
_cell.length_c   1.000
_cell.angle_alpha   90.00
_cell.angle_beta   90.00
_cell.angle_gamma   90.00
#
_symmetry.space_group_name_H-M   'P 1'
#
loop_
_entity.id
_entity.type
_entity.pdbx_description
1 polymer ?
#
loop_
_entity_poly.entity_id
_entity_poly.type
_entity_poly.pdbx_seq_one_letter_code
_entity_poly.pdbx_strand_id
1 'polypeptide(L)'
;MNLRIQIIIGIVVIFLLVVIVNMIRKRRLELRYALAWLGAGVGILILNCFPMVTTWTAKKMGIASPINFLFLAGFCFSLLLIFVMTVALSRMSIRIKQLAQETAFLEEKIRKQEEKAKTGEGKEDLPSEKETVQKSEGKTSV
;
A
#
# COMPACT_ATOMS: atom_id res chain seq x y z
N MET A 1 37.49 5.23 16.23
CA MET A 1 36.57 4.07 16.33
C MET A 1 37.37 2.83 15.95
N ASN A 2 37.16 1.69 16.62
CA ASN A 2 37.81 0.43 16.23
C ASN A 2 37.30 0.00 14.85
N LEU A 3 38.21 -0.08 13.86
CA LEU A 3 37.91 -0.42 12.46
C LEU A 3 37.02 -1.67 12.33
N ARG A 4 37.21 -2.63 13.25
CA ARG A 4 36.43 -3.87 13.37
C ARG A 4 34.92 -3.61 13.48
N ILE A 5 34.50 -2.68 14.32
CA ILE A 5 33.07 -2.37 14.55
C ILE A 5 32.46 -1.73 13.30
N GLN A 6 33.20 -0.84 12.64
CA GLN A 6 32.73 -0.18 11.42
C GLN A 6 32.52 -1.17 10.28
N ILE A 7 33.43 -2.14 10.12
CA ILE A 7 33.30 -3.21 9.11
C ILE A 7 32.07 -4.09 9.39
N ILE A 8 31.87 -4.50 10.65
CA ILE A 8 30.71 -5.34 11.02
C ILE A 8 29.40 -4.62 10.70
N ILE A 9 29.28 -3.34 11.07
CA ILE A 9 28.09 -2.54 10.79
C ILE A 9 27.89 -2.39 9.27
N GLY A 10 28.95 -2.14 8.51
CA GLY A 10 28.91 -2.04 7.05
C GLY A 10 28.38 -3.32 6.40
N ILE A 11 28.88 -4.49 6.81
CA ILE A 11 28.42 -5.79 6.30
C ILE A 11 26.92 -6.00 6.60
N VAL A 12 26.48 -5.69 7.82
CA VAL A 12 25.07 -5.83 8.21
C VAL A 12 24.16 -4.92 7.37
N VAL A 13 24.56 -3.66 7.15
CA VAL A 13 23.78 -2.73 6.32
C VAL A 13 23.73 -3.18 4.86
N ILE A 14 24.84 -3.63 4.30
CA ILE A 14 24.89 -4.17 2.92
C ILE A 14 23.99 -5.40 2.81
N PHE A 15 24.05 -6.33 3.77
CA PHE A 15 23.19 -7.51 3.80
C PHE A 15 21.70 -7.11 3.84
N LEU A 16 21.32 -6.17 4.70
CA LEU A 16 19.97 -5.62 4.76
C LEU A 16 19.51 -5.02 3.42
N LEU A 17 20.37 -4.23 2.77
CA LEU A 17 20.07 -3.65 1.45
C LEU A 17 19.85 -4.75 0.40
N VAL A 18 20.69 -5.79 0.38
CA VAL A 18 20.54 -6.92 -0.54
C VAL A 18 19.21 -7.64 -0.30
N VAL A 19 18.82 -7.87 0.95
CA VAL A 19 17.52 -8.47 1.30
C VAL A 19 16.36 -7.62 0.79
N ILE A 20 16.40 -6.30 1.02
CA ILE A 20 15.38 -5.36 0.54
C ILE A 20 15.27 -5.43 -0.99
N VAL A 21 16.39 -5.34 -1.71
CA VAL A 21 16.42 -5.42 -3.18
C VAL A 21 15.87 -6.76 -3.68
N ASN A 22 16.20 -7.87 -3.00
CA ASN A 22 15.69 -9.19 -3.37
C ASN A 22 14.17 -9.30 -3.15
N MET A 23 13.64 -8.69 -2.08
CA MET A 23 12.19 -8.65 -1.85
C MET A 23 11.45 -7.80 -2.90
N ILE A 24 12.06 -6.69 -3.38
CA ILE A 24 11.54 -5.91 -4.50
C ILE A 24 11.49 -6.77 -5.77
N ARG A 25 12.60 -7.48 -6.08
CA ARG A 25 12.69 -8.34 -7.28
C ARG A 25 11.65 -9.46 -7.27
N LYS A 26 11.33 -10.02 -6.10
CA LYS A 26 10.28 -11.04 -5.93
C LYS A 26 8.85 -10.48 -5.94
N ARG A 27 8.65 -9.18 -6.23
CA ARG A 27 7.33 -8.48 -6.22
C ARG A 27 6.55 -8.66 -4.90
N ARG A 28 7.24 -8.92 -3.78
CA ARG A 28 6.63 -9.10 -2.46
C ARG A 28 6.35 -7.77 -1.74
N LEU A 29 7.00 -6.69 -2.16
CA LEU A 29 6.76 -5.34 -1.68
C LEU A 29 6.38 -4.41 -2.83
N GLU A 30 5.37 -3.56 -2.63
CA GLU A 30 5.16 -2.42 -3.51
C GLU A 30 6.38 -1.51 -3.46
N LEU A 31 6.88 -1.14 -4.63
CA LEU A 31 8.07 -0.32 -4.84
C LEU A 31 8.06 0.94 -3.94
N ARG A 32 6.89 1.54 -3.75
CA ARG A 32 6.66 2.72 -2.89
C ARG A 32 7.12 2.53 -1.44
N TYR A 33 6.94 1.36 -0.84
CA TYR A 33 7.37 1.08 0.54
C TYR A 33 8.86 0.74 0.61
N ALA A 34 9.37 0.09 -0.43
CA ALA A 34 10.77 -0.25 -0.51
C ALA A 34 11.66 0.98 -0.75
N LEU A 35 11.16 2.01 -1.45
CA LEU A 35 11.89 3.29 -1.62
C LEU A 35 12.23 3.96 -0.28
N ALA A 36 11.30 3.95 0.68
CA ALA A 36 11.55 4.54 2.00
C ALA A 36 12.67 3.79 2.75
N TRP A 37 12.66 2.45 2.69
CA TRP A 37 13.70 1.60 3.27
C TRP A 37 15.05 1.71 2.56
N LEU A 38 15.05 1.84 1.23
CA LEU A 38 16.25 2.09 0.44
C LEU A 38 16.87 3.44 0.81
N GLY A 39 16.06 4.50 0.88
CA GLY A 39 16.52 5.83 1.30
C GLY A 39 17.09 5.82 2.71
N ALA A 40 16.43 5.13 3.64
CA ALA A 40 16.91 4.96 5.01
C ALA A 40 18.26 4.23 5.07
N GLY A 41 18.38 3.10 4.36
CA GLY A 41 19.62 2.33 4.30
C GLY A 41 20.77 3.12 3.67
N VAL A 42 20.50 3.86 2.59
CA VAL A 42 21.49 4.75 1.96
C VAL A 42 21.89 5.88 2.91
N GLY A 43 20.93 6.50 3.62
CA GLY A 43 21.22 7.54 4.62
C GLY A 43 22.12 7.04 5.74
N ILE A 44 21.86 5.83 6.25
CA ILE A 44 22.72 5.18 7.25
C ILE A 44 24.11 4.87 6.68
N LEU A 45 24.19 4.40 5.43
CA LEU A 45 25.45 4.09 4.76
C LEU A 45 26.32 5.35 4.60
N ILE A 46 25.71 6.47 4.22
CA ILE A 46 26.40 7.77 4.13
C ILE A 46 26.89 8.20 5.52
N LEU A 47 26.03 8.13 6.54
CA LEU A 47 26.42 8.47 7.92
C LEU A 47 27.54 7.56 8.45
N ASN A 48 27.57 6.29 8.06
CA ASN A 48 28.61 5.34 8.44
C ASN A 48 29.94 5.59 7.72
N CYS A 49 29.89 5.97 6.45
CA CYS A 49 31.08 6.26 5.63
C CYS A 49 31.72 7.60 5.99
N PHE A 50 30.93 8.54 6.52
CA PHE A 50 31.36 9.91 6.85
C PHE A 50 31.29 10.23 8.36
N PRO A 51 32.08 9.57 9.23
CA PRO A 51 32.13 9.88 10.66
C PRO A 51 32.63 11.32 10.95
N MET A 52 33.35 11.92 10.00
CA MET A 52 33.88 13.27 10.12
C MET A 52 32.76 14.32 10.15
N VAL A 53 31.66 14.09 9.43
CA VAL A 53 30.48 14.99 9.41
C VAL A 53 29.80 14.97 10.77
N THR A 54 29.69 13.80 11.39
CA THR A 54 29.12 13.65 12.73
C THR A 54 29.93 14.38 13.78
N THR A 55 31.27 14.30 13.72
CA THR A 55 32.12 15.01 14.68
C THR A 55 32.07 16.53 14.53
N TRP A 56 31.89 17.02 13.30
CA TRP A 56 31.77 18.45 13.01
C TRP A 56 30.43 19.02 13.50
N THR A 57 29.34 18.30 13.24
CA THR A 57 27.99 18.70 13.71
C THR A 57 27.88 18.61 15.24
N ALA A 58 28.46 17.59 15.87
CA ALA A 58 28.48 17.47 17.33
C ALA A 58 29.19 18.66 18.01
N LYS A 59 30.31 19.14 17.45
CA LYS A 59 31.01 20.34 17.94
C LYS A 59 30.18 21.62 17.79
N LYS A 60 29.45 21.77 16.68
CA LYS A 60 28.59 22.95 16.44
C LYS A 60 27.37 23.01 17.35
N MET A 61 26.88 21.84 17.79
CA MET A 61 25.62 21.71 18.52
C MET A 61 25.80 21.62 20.04
N GLY A 62 27.05 21.59 20.54
CA GLY A 62 27.35 21.53 21.98
C GLY A 62 27.08 20.17 22.64
N ILE A 63 26.96 19.10 21.86
CA ILE A 63 26.61 17.76 22.36
C ILE A 63 27.88 16.99 22.71
N ALA A 64 27.97 16.51 23.95
CA ALA A 64 29.16 15.85 24.50
C ALA A 64 29.60 14.58 23.74
N SER A 65 28.69 13.89 23.05
CA SER A 65 29.02 12.68 22.28
C SER A 65 28.34 12.65 20.90
N PRO A 66 29.12 12.56 19.80
CA PRO A 66 28.62 12.40 18.42
C PRO A 66 27.62 11.25 18.26
N ILE A 67 27.75 10.19 19.07
CA ILE A 67 26.88 9.01 19.06
C ILE A 67 25.47 9.34 19.54
N ASN A 68 25.33 10.18 20.57
CA ASN A 68 24.02 10.50 21.14
C ASN A 68 23.16 11.31 20.16
N PHE A 69 23.79 12.19 19.38
CA PHE A 69 23.13 12.93 18.31
C PHE A 69 22.60 11.99 17.21
N LEU A 70 23.41 11.01 16.78
CA LEU A 70 22.96 9.98 15.84
C LEU A 70 21.79 9.18 16.37
N PHE A 71 21.82 8.85 17.66
CA PHE A 71 20.75 8.09 18.29
C PHE A 71 19.44 8.86 18.29
N LEU A 72 19.47 10.15 18.68
CA LEU A 72 18.29 11.02 18.66
C LEU A 72 17.76 11.23 17.24
N ALA A 73 18.63 11.56 16.29
CA ALA A 73 18.25 11.77 14.90
C ALA A 73 17.68 10.49 14.26
N GLY A 74 18.33 9.35 14.48
CA GLY A 74 17.86 8.05 14.03
C GLY A 74 16.53 7.65 14.67
N PHE A 75 16.32 7.97 15.95
CA PHE A 75 15.06 7.73 16.63
C PHE A 75 13.91 8.56 16.04
N CYS A 76 14.11 9.87 15.87
CA CYS A 76 13.13 10.73 15.21
C CYS A 76 12.83 10.28 13.78
N PHE A 77 13.87 9.92 13.01
CA PHE A 77 13.71 9.41 11.65
C PHE A 77 12.94 8.07 11.63
N SER A 78 13.22 7.17 12.58
CA SER A 78 12.51 5.90 12.73
C SER A 78 11.02 6.13 13.04
N LEU A 79 10.68 7.07 13.93
CA LEU A 79 9.28 7.42 14.21
C LEU A 79 8.55 7.91 12.95
N LEU A 80 9.18 8.78 12.16
CA LEU A 80 8.63 9.22 10.88
C LEU A 80 8.43 8.06 9.91
N LEU A 81 9.41 7.16 9.82
CA LEU A 81 9.33 5.96 8.99
C LEU A 81 8.16 5.06 9.39
N ILE A 82 8.03 4.77 10.68
CA ILE A 82 6.94 3.96 11.23
C ILE A 82 5.60 4.65 10.97
N PHE A 83 5.52 5.96 11.13
CA PHE A 83 4.30 6.71 10.84
C PHE A 83 3.90 6.61 9.36
N VAL A 84 4.84 6.81 8.43
CA VAL A 84 4.59 6.67 6.99
C VAL A 84 4.14 5.24 6.65
N MET A 85 4.79 4.24 7.24
CA MET A 85 4.40 2.83 7.09
C MET A 85 3.00 2.55 7.66
N THR A 86 2.65 3.16 8.80
CA THR A 86 1.34 3.01 9.42
C THR A 86 0.24 3.61 8.54
N VAL A 87 0.46 4.80 7.97
CA VAL A 87 -0.48 5.42 7.02
C VAL A 87 -0.67 4.57 5.77
N ALA A 88 0.42 4.01 5.24
CA ALA A 88 0.37 3.09 4.12
C ALA A 88 -0.44 1.83 4.40
N LEU A 89 -0.15 1.17 5.53
CA LEU A 89 -0.85 -0.03 5.98
C LEU A 89 -2.34 0.25 6.21
N SER A 90 -2.68 1.41 6.78
CA SER A 90 -4.07 1.85 6.98
C SER A 90 -4.82 1.97 5.65
N ARG A 91 -4.23 2.62 4.63
CA ARG A 91 -4.85 2.73 3.29
C ARG A 91 -5.04 1.36 2.64
N MET A 92 -4.07 0.45 2.79
CA MET A 92 -4.18 -0.91 2.28
C MET A 92 -5.31 -1.68 2.98
N SER A 93 -5.43 -1.56 4.30
CA SER A 93 -6.52 -2.17 5.07
C SER A 93 -7.90 -1.70 4.62
N ILE A 94 -8.07 -0.39 4.35
CA ILE A 94 -9.33 0.16 3.84
C ILE A 94 -9.70 -0.46 2.48
N ARG A 95 -8.73 -0.57 1.56
CA ARG A 95 -8.96 -1.19 0.24
C ARG A 95 -9.38 -2.66 0.35
N ILE A 96 -8.75 -3.42 1.25
CA ILE A 96 -9.11 -4.83 1.51
C ILE A 96 -10.56 -4.92 2.00
N LYS A 97 -10.97 -4.03 2.92
CA LYS A 97 -12.36 -3.99 3.41
C LYS A 97 -13.36 -3.68 2.28
N GLN A 98 -13.04 -2.72 1.41
CA GLN A 98 -13.90 -2.37 0.27
C GLN A 98 -14.05 -3.54 -0.70
N LEU A 99 -12.94 -4.21 -1.05
CA LEU A 99 -12.96 -5.39 -1.92
C LEU A 99 -13.77 -6.54 -1.31
N ALA A 100 -13.66 -6.76 0.00
CA ALA A 100 -14.45 -7.78 0.68
C ALA A 100 -15.96 -7.45 0.63
N GLN A 101 -16.33 -6.18 0.81
CA GLN A 101 -17.71 -5.72 0.71
C GLN A 101 -18.27 -5.86 -0.71
N GLU A 102 -17.49 -5.48 -1.71
CA GLU A 102 -17.86 -5.63 -3.12
C GLU A 102 -18.07 -7.12 -3.47
N THR A 103 -17.16 -7.99 -3.02
CA THR A 103 -17.29 -9.44 -3.20
C THR A 103 -18.59 -9.99 -2.57
N ALA A 104 -18.90 -9.61 -1.32
CA ALA A 104 -20.14 -10.03 -0.66
C ALA A 104 -21.40 -9.50 -1.37
N PHE A 105 -21.36 -8.28 -1.89
CA PHE A 105 -22.48 -7.71 -2.65
C PHE A 105 -22.69 -8.42 -4.00
N LEU A 106 -21.61 -8.79 -4.69
CA LEU A 106 -21.68 -9.57 -5.92
C LEU A 106 -22.26 -10.98 -5.66
N GLU A 107 -21.83 -11.63 -4.59
CA GLU A 107 -22.33 -12.96 -4.20
C GLU A 107 -23.84 -12.92 -3.92
N GLU A 108 -24.32 -11.88 -3.21
CA GLU A 108 -25.75 -11.69 -2.96
C GLU A 108 -26.55 -11.43 -4.24
N LYS A 109 -26.00 -10.65 -5.18
CA LYS A 109 -26.64 -10.39 -6.48
C LYS A 109 -26.79 -11.67 -7.29
N ILE A 110 -25.75 -12.50 -7.33
CA ILE A 110 -25.78 -13.80 -8.02
C ILE A 110 -26.84 -14.69 -7.38
N ARG A 111 -26.86 -14.80 -6.05
CA ARG A 111 -27.87 -15.58 -5.33
C ARG A 111 -29.30 -15.17 -5.67
N LYS A 112 -29.60 -13.86 -5.67
CA LYS A 112 -30.93 -13.36 -6.05
C LYS A 112 -31.31 -13.65 -7.50
N GLN A 113 -30.34 -13.62 -8.42
CA GLN A 113 -30.59 -13.98 -9.82
C GLN A 113 -30.88 -15.48 -9.97
N GLU A 114 -30.16 -16.33 -9.24
CA GLU A 114 -30.43 -17.78 -9.20
C GLU A 114 -31.80 -18.09 -8.58
N GLU A 115 -32.20 -17.38 -7.54
CA GLU A 115 -33.54 -17.50 -6.94
C GLU A 115 -34.63 -17.10 -7.94
N LYS A 116 -34.49 -15.96 -8.63
CA LYS A 116 -35.44 -15.54 -9.68
C LYS A 116 -35.52 -16.53 -10.85
N ALA A 117 -34.39 -17.11 -11.25
CA ALA A 117 -34.35 -18.15 -12.28
C ALA A 117 -35.07 -19.44 -11.85
N LYS A 118 -35.02 -19.79 -10.55
CA LYS A 118 -35.74 -20.94 -9.97
C LYS A 118 -37.22 -20.67 -9.76
N THR A 119 -37.61 -19.45 -9.42
CA THR A 119 -39.02 -19.05 -9.20
C THR A 119 -39.80 -18.83 -10.50
N GLY A 120 -39.13 -18.80 -11.66
CA GLY A 120 -39.79 -18.75 -12.97
C GLY A 120 -40.35 -17.37 -13.38
N GLU A 121 -40.10 -16.33 -12.59
CA GLU A 121 -40.58 -14.94 -12.83
C GLU A 121 -39.93 -14.26 -14.05
N GLY A 122 -38.98 -14.91 -14.73
CA GLY A 122 -38.26 -14.34 -15.88
C GLY A 122 -39.00 -14.35 -17.23
N LYS A 123 -40.30 -14.71 -17.29
CA LYS A 123 -41.07 -14.78 -18.55
C LYS A 123 -42.10 -13.68 -18.76
N GLU A 124 -42.39 -12.83 -17.76
CA GLU A 124 -43.53 -11.89 -17.85
C GLU A 124 -43.19 -10.46 -18.31
N ASP A 125 -41.91 -10.11 -18.46
CA ASP A 125 -41.49 -8.75 -18.81
C ASP A 125 -41.08 -8.56 -20.29
N LEU A 126 -41.54 -9.41 -21.23
CA LEU A 126 -41.56 -8.99 -22.63
C LEU A 126 -42.85 -8.19 -22.88
N PRO A 127 -42.78 -6.93 -23.34
CA PRO A 127 -43.96 -6.20 -23.74
C PRO A 127 -44.70 -7.03 -24.79
N SER A 128 -45.91 -7.49 -24.44
CA SER A 128 -46.80 -8.19 -25.35
C SER A 128 -47.00 -7.32 -26.58
N GLU A 129 -46.48 -7.78 -27.72
CA GLU A 129 -46.61 -7.17 -29.06
C GLU A 129 -48.07 -7.12 -29.58
N LYS A 130 -49.05 -7.33 -28.70
CA LYS A 130 -50.49 -7.31 -29.03
C LYS A 130 -51.18 -5.97 -28.73
N GLU A 131 -50.58 -5.06 -27.98
CA GLU A 131 -51.20 -3.75 -27.71
C GLU A 131 -50.96 -2.69 -28.80
N THR A 132 -49.98 -2.87 -29.69
CA THR A 132 -49.70 -1.93 -30.78
C THR A 132 -50.66 -2.04 -31.97
N VAL A 133 -51.29 -3.21 -32.19
CA VAL A 133 -52.15 -3.42 -33.37
C VAL A 133 -53.60 -2.95 -33.13
N GLN A 134 -54.10 -2.98 -31.89
CA GLN A 134 -55.51 -2.65 -31.63
C GLN A 134 -55.83 -1.13 -31.66
N LYS A 135 -54.80 -0.28 -31.59
CA LYS A 135 -54.96 1.18 -31.71
C LYS A 135 -55.00 1.69 -33.16
N SER A 136 -54.67 0.84 -34.13
CA SER A 136 -54.66 1.16 -35.56
C SER A 136 -56.04 1.05 -36.22
N GLU A 137 -56.87 0.09 -35.83
CA GLU A 137 -58.12 -0.21 -36.55
C GLU A 137 -59.35 0.59 -36.07
N GLY A 138 -59.28 1.25 -34.91
CA GLY A 138 -60.43 1.97 -34.33
C GLY A 138 -60.60 3.44 -34.75
N LYS A 139 -59.76 3.98 -35.64
CA LYS A 139 -59.75 5.43 -35.96
C LYS A 139 -60.12 5.79 -37.40
N THR A 140 -60.64 4.86 -38.18
CA THR A 140 -61.09 5.12 -39.56
C THR A 140 -62.42 4.45 -39.84
N SER A 141 -63.52 5.08 -39.43
CA SER A 141 -64.82 5.08 -40.15
C SER A 141 -65.75 6.05 -39.43
N VAL A 142 -65.58 7.33 -39.76
CA VAL A 142 -66.68 8.28 -39.93
C VAL A 142 -67.16 8.11 -41.37
#